data_AF-N8W476-F1
#
_entry.id   AF-N8W476-F1
#
_cell.length_a   1.000
_cell.length_b   1.000
_cell.length_c   1.000
_cell.angle_alpha   90.00
_cell.angle_beta   90.00
_cell.angle_gamma   90.00
#
_symmetry.space_group_name_H-M   'P 1'
#
loop_
_entity.id
_entity.type
_entity.pdbx_description
1 polymer ?
#
loop_
_entity_poly.entity_id
_entity_poly.type
_entity_poly.pdbx_seq_one_letter_code
_entity_poly.pdbx_strand_id
1 'polypeptide(L)'
;MVLGQCEKVMFNQGGWRKARQEQQMRDWFGYVPIYLITIDASFCEQASDQDFCALIEHELYHIGVEQDEDGEPLYSDMTGLPKHYLAGHDVEEFIGVVKRWGASDNVKRLVEVAKQAPFVSEVNISKCCGTCIIS
;
A
#
# COMPACT_ATOMS: atom_id res chain seq x y z
N MET A 1 14.47 -5.07 2.31
CA MET A 1 13.70 -5.98 3.18
C MET A 1 12.31 -5.40 3.27
N VAL A 2 11.28 -6.22 3.10
CA VAL A 2 9.88 -5.80 3.24
C VAL A 2 9.57 -5.82 4.75
N LEU A 3 9.16 -4.68 5.32
CA LEU A 3 8.94 -4.55 6.78
C LEU A 3 7.53 -4.96 7.20
N GLY A 4 6.56 -4.81 6.30
CA GLY A 4 5.20 -5.28 6.45
C GLY A 4 4.63 -5.71 5.10
N GLN A 5 3.55 -6.48 5.15
CA GLN A 5 2.81 -6.90 3.96
C GLN A 5 1.32 -7.01 4.28
N CYS A 6 0.52 -6.21 3.58
CA CYS A 6 -0.92 -6.39 3.48
C CYS A 6 -1.29 -7.24 2.26
N GLU A 7 -2.09 -8.29 2.48
CA GLU A 7 -2.59 -9.15 1.40
C GLU A 7 -4.09 -9.46 1.58
N LYS A 8 -4.79 -9.60 0.46
CA LYS A 8 -6.14 -10.18 0.46
C LYS A 8 -6.01 -11.69 0.58
N VAL A 9 -6.66 -12.28 1.57
CA VAL A 9 -6.55 -13.71 1.85
C VAL A 9 -7.14 -14.51 0.71
N MET A 10 -6.30 -15.30 0.03
CA MET A 10 -6.67 -16.10 -1.13
C MET A 10 -6.07 -17.50 -1.00
N PHE A 11 -6.92 -18.53 -1.01
CA PHE A 11 -6.48 -19.93 -0.98
C PHE A 11 -6.45 -20.51 -2.38
N ASN A 12 -5.30 -20.43 -3.05
CA ASN A 12 -5.10 -20.93 -4.43
C ASN A 12 -4.90 -22.47 -4.48
N GLN A 13 -5.72 -23.20 -3.72
CA GLN A 13 -5.73 -24.67 -3.64
C GLN A 13 -7.16 -25.16 -3.42
N GLY A 14 -7.44 -26.43 -3.71
CA GLY A 14 -8.75 -27.07 -3.48
C GLY A 14 -8.73 -28.13 -2.36
N GLY A 15 -9.92 -28.63 -2.03
CA GLY A 15 -10.12 -29.77 -1.13
C GLY A 15 -9.43 -29.62 0.24
N TRP A 16 -8.80 -30.69 0.71
CA TRP A 16 -8.13 -30.74 2.03
C TRP A 16 -7.02 -29.71 2.21
N ARG A 17 -6.37 -29.25 1.14
CA ARG A 17 -5.32 -28.21 1.24
C ARG A 17 -5.92 -26.87 1.62
N LYS A 18 -7.02 -26.48 0.98
CA LYS A 18 -7.79 -25.28 1.33
C LYS A 18 -8.35 -25.38 2.74
N ALA A 19 -8.99 -26.50 3.08
CA ALA A 19 -9.60 -26.68 4.40
C ALA A 19 -8.60 -26.55 5.55
N ARG A 20 -7.36 -27.04 5.38
CA ARG A 20 -6.29 -26.86 6.38
C ARG A 20 -5.84 -25.41 6.52
N GLN A 21 -5.73 -24.67 5.41
CA GLN A 21 -5.37 -23.25 5.45
C GLN A 21 -6.48 -22.42 6.11
N GLU A 22 -7.75 -22.72 5.81
CA GLU A 22 -8.88 -22.08 6.48
C GLU A 22 -8.95 -22.40 7.98
N GLN A 23 -8.69 -23.65 8.37
CA GLN A 23 -8.63 -24.03 9.78
C GLN A 23 -7.53 -23.27 10.52
N GLN A 24 -6.33 -23.17 9.93
CA GLN A 24 -5.21 -22.42 10.52
C GLN A 24 -5.58 -20.95 10.77
N MET A 25 -6.27 -20.30 9.83
CA MET A 25 -6.74 -18.92 10.04
C MET A 25 -7.76 -18.83 11.18
N ARG A 26 -8.69 -19.78 11.27
CA ARG A 26 -9.67 -19.84 12.37
C ARG A 26 -9.02 -20.10 13.72
N ASP A 27 -7.96 -20.91 13.76
CA ASP A 27 -7.22 -21.18 15.00
C ASP A 27 -6.47 -19.93 15.48
N TRP A 28 -5.92 -19.14 14.54
CA TRP A 28 -5.21 -17.89 14.86
C TRP A 28 -6.14 -16.73 15.19
N PHE A 29 -7.22 -16.54 14.44
CA PHE A 29 -8.04 -15.33 14.48
C PHE A 29 -9.50 -15.56 14.91
N GLY A 30 -9.94 -16.81 15.07
CA GLY A 30 -11.34 -17.16 15.34
C GLY A 30 -12.23 -17.15 14.09
N TYR A 31 -11.74 -16.65 12.95
CA TYR A 31 -12.43 -16.61 11.66
C TYR A 31 -11.40 -16.62 10.52
N VAL A 32 -11.87 -16.70 9.27
CA VAL A 32 -11.01 -16.51 8.10
C VAL A 32 -11.04 -15.02 7.74
N PRO A 33 -9.94 -14.27 7.93
CA PRO A 33 -9.94 -12.84 7.63
C PRO A 33 -10.01 -12.58 6.12
N ILE A 34 -10.51 -11.40 5.75
CA ILE A 34 -10.56 -10.95 4.35
C ILE A 34 -9.17 -10.44 3.91
N TYR A 35 -8.49 -9.73 4.81
CA TYR A 35 -7.15 -9.21 4.63
C TYR A 35 -6.26 -9.64 5.80
N LEU A 36 -4.99 -9.89 5.51
CA LEU A 36 -3.97 -10.23 6.48
C LEU A 36 -2.83 -9.22 6.37
N ILE A 37 -2.47 -8.60 7.48
CA ILE A 37 -1.28 -7.76 7.60
C ILE A 37 -0.24 -8.53 8.40
N THR A 38 0.94 -8.73 7.81
CA THR A 38 2.07 -9.41 8.44
C THR A 38 3.20 -8.42 8.61
N ILE A 39 3.77 -8.33 9.81
CA ILE A 39 4.88 -7.40 10.13
C ILE A 39 6.13 -8.21 10.49
N ASP A 40 7.29 -7.77 10.04
CA ASP A 40 8.57 -8.38 10.40
C ASP A 40 8.85 -8.25 11.90
N ALA A 41 9.02 -9.38 12.57
CA ALA A 41 9.23 -9.42 14.02
C ALA A 41 10.55 -8.75 14.47
N SER A 42 11.59 -8.79 13.64
CA SER A 42 12.90 -8.18 13.96
C SER A 42 12.81 -6.66 13.90
N PHE A 43 12.00 -6.13 12.99
CA PHE A 43 11.61 -4.72 12.98
C PHE A 43 10.82 -4.36 14.24
N CYS A 44 9.77 -5.13 14.59
CA CYS A 44 8.95 -4.87 15.78
C CYS A 44 9.77 -4.80 17.09
N GLU A 45 10.83 -5.61 17.20
CA GLU A 45 11.70 -5.61 18.39
C GLU A 45 12.51 -4.31 18.54
N GLN A 46 12.82 -3.63 17.43
CA GLN A 46 13.69 -2.45 17.38
C GLN A 46 12.92 -1.15 17.13
N ALA A 47 11.68 -1.24 16.64
CA ALA A 47 10.85 -0.10 16.27
C ALA A 47 10.46 0.71 17.50
N SER A 48 10.47 2.04 17.36
CA SER A 48 9.74 2.89 18.31
C SER A 48 8.23 2.70 18.12
N ASP A 49 7.42 3.04 19.12
CA ASP A 49 5.95 3.02 19.01
C ASP A 49 5.47 3.84 17.79
N GLN A 50 6.15 4.96 17.51
CA GLN A 50 5.85 5.82 16.36
C GLN A 50 6.13 5.10 15.02
N ASP A 51 7.29 4.45 14.89
CA ASP A 51 7.65 3.73 13.66
C ASP A 51 6.74 2.52 13.44
N PHE A 52 6.39 1.82 14.52
CA PHE A 52 5.46 0.71 14.48
C PHE A 52 4.06 1.16 14.03
N CYS A 53 3.51 2.22 14.64
CA CYS A 53 2.23 2.77 14.24
C CYS A 53 2.23 3.30 12.79
N ALA A 54 3.31 3.95 12.35
CA ALA A 54 3.46 4.41 10.98
C ALA A 54 3.45 3.24 9.99
N LEU A 55 4.13 2.14 10.31
CA LEU A 55 4.12 0.93 9.47
C LEU A 55 2.74 0.25 9.44
N ILE A 56 2.06 0.12 10.58
CA ILE A 56 0.70 -0.44 10.60
C ILE A 56 -0.24 0.41 9.74
N GLU A 57 -0.11 1.73 9.81
CA GLU A 57 -0.95 2.62 9.01
C GLU A 57 -0.62 2.56 7.52
N HIS A 58 0.66 2.45 7.16
CA HIS A 58 1.13 2.16 5.81
C HIS A 58 0.46 0.88 5.26
N GLU A 59 0.53 -0.23 6.00
CA GLU A 59 -0.11 -1.48 5.56
C GLU A 59 -1.63 -1.39 5.47
N LEU A 60 -2.28 -0.61 6.35
CA LEU A 60 -3.73 -0.37 6.28
C LEU A 60 -4.14 0.42 5.04
N TYR A 61 -3.29 1.31 4.53
CA TYR A 61 -3.56 2.06 3.30
C TYR A 61 -3.65 1.17 2.06
N HIS A 62 -3.11 -0.04 2.10
CA HIS A 62 -3.33 -1.02 1.03
C HIS A 62 -4.77 -1.54 0.96
N ILE A 63 -5.61 -1.31 1.98
CA ILE A 63 -7.02 -1.69 1.97
C ILE A 63 -7.85 -0.50 1.50
N GLY A 64 -7.90 -0.31 0.18
CA GLY A 64 -8.70 0.73 -0.46
C GLY A 64 -10.19 0.40 -0.49
N VAL A 65 -11.04 1.43 -0.53
CA VAL A 65 -12.49 1.30 -0.69
C VAL A 65 -12.86 1.69 -2.13
N GLU A 66 -13.55 0.81 -2.85
CA GLU A 66 -14.02 1.12 -4.20
C GLU A 66 -15.04 2.26 -4.15
N GLN A 67 -14.92 3.20 -5.09
CA GLN A 67 -15.79 4.37 -5.21
C GLN A 67 -16.44 4.42 -6.59
N ASP A 68 -17.61 5.06 -6.69
CA ASP A 68 -18.25 5.37 -7.97
C ASP A 68 -17.67 6.63 -8.62
N GLU A 69 -18.26 7.09 -9.73
CA GLU A 69 -17.81 8.26 -10.48
C GLU A 69 -17.93 9.58 -9.69
N ASP A 70 -18.80 9.61 -8.69
CA ASP A 70 -19.02 10.77 -7.81
C ASP A 70 -18.14 10.72 -6.55
N GLY A 71 -17.36 9.65 -6.37
CA GLY A 71 -16.46 9.44 -5.23
C GLY A 71 -17.12 8.79 -4.02
N GLU A 72 -18.36 8.31 -4.14
CA GLU A 72 -19.09 7.68 -3.05
C GLU A 72 -18.69 6.20 -2.90
N PRO A 73 -18.56 5.67 -1.66
CA PRO A 73 -18.19 4.27 -1.44
C PRO A 73 -19.20 3.30 -2.06
N LEU A 74 -18.70 2.34 -2.85
CA LEU A 74 -19.50 1.25 -3.36
C LEU A 74 -19.73 0.20 -2.28
N TYR A 75 -20.98 -0.23 -2.10
CA TYR A 75 -21.35 -1.27 -1.15
C TYR A 75 -21.68 -2.58 -1.88
N SER A 76 -21.41 -3.70 -1.21
CA SER A 76 -21.79 -5.02 -1.70
C SER A 76 -23.25 -5.31 -1.36
N ASP A 77 -24.09 -5.57 -2.37
CA ASP A 77 -25.50 -5.91 -2.18
C ASP A 77 -25.72 -7.14 -1.30
N MET A 78 -24.73 -8.05 -1.25
CA MET A 78 -24.81 -9.28 -0.46
C MET A 78 -24.48 -9.08 1.02
N THR A 79 -23.53 -8.19 1.34
CA THR A 79 -23.02 -8.03 2.71
C THR A 79 -23.41 -6.71 3.35
N GLY A 80 -23.84 -5.72 2.55
CA GLY A 80 -24.07 -4.34 3.01
C GLY A 80 -22.80 -3.60 3.45
N LEU A 81 -21.62 -4.16 3.20
CA LEU A 81 -20.33 -3.57 3.57
C LEU A 81 -19.67 -2.91 2.36
N PRO A 82 -18.78 -1.92 2.57
CA PRO A 82 -17.99 -1.34 1.49
C PRO A 82 -17.22 -2.42 0.72
N LYS A 83 -17.15 -2.26 -0.60
CA LYS A 83 -16.28 -3.07 -1.45
C LYS A 83 -14.86 -2.58 -1.28
N HIS A 84 -13.99 -3.48 -0.88
CA HIS A 84 -12.58 -3.18 -0.69
C HIS A 84 -11.74 -3.82 -1.80
N TYR A 85 -10.69 -3.14 -2.20
CA TYR A 85 -9.68 -3.63 -3.13
C TYR A 85 -8.29 -3.55 -2.47
N LEU A 86 -7.32 -4.26 -3.05
CA LEU A 86 -5.93 -4.14 -2.61
C LEU A 86 -5.29 -3.02 -3.44
N ALA A 87 -5.06 -1.88 -2.82
CA ALA A 87 -4.35 -0.77 -3.43
C ALA A 87 -2.85 -1.08 -3.51
N GLY A 88 -2.21 -0.70 -4.62
CA GLY A 88 -0.75 -0.68 -4.68
C GLY A 88 -0.17 0.40 -3.74
N HIS A 89 1.15 0.55 -3.72
CA HIS A 89 1.73 1.74 -3.10
C HIS A 89 1.23 2.97 -3.87
N ASP A 90 0.45 3.82 -3.20
CA ASP A 90 -0.15 5.00 -3.80
C ASP A 90 0.44 6.26 -3.17
N VAL A 91 0.46 7.38 -3.89
CA VAL A 91 1.01 8.63 -3.37
C VAL A 91 0.21 9.10 -2.14
N GLU A 92 -1.09 8.83 -2.09
CA GLU A 92 -1.97 9.20 -0.96
C GLU A 92 -1.62 8.48 0.35
N GLU A 93 -1.14 7.25 0.28
CA GLU A 93 -0.57 6.53 1.41
C GLU A 93 0.64 7.29 1.99
N PHE A 94 1.59 7.67 1.12
CA PHE A 94 2.77 8.44 1.53
C PHE A 94 2.38 9.78 2.14
N ILE A 95 1.43 10.49 1.54
CA ILE A 95 0.92 11.76 2.06
C ILE A 95 0.28 11.56 3.44
N GLY A 96 -0.56 10.55 3.59
CA GLY A 96 -1.23 10.22 4.85
C GLY A 96 -0.26 9.94 5.99
N VAL A 97 0.72 9.07 5.75
CA VAL A 97 1.75 8.72 6.74
C VAL A 97 2.59 9.94 7.08
N VAL A 98 3.08 10.70 6.10
CA VAL A 98 3.92 11.89 6.33
C VAL A 98 3.14 12.97 7.09
N LYS A 99 1.85 13.16 6.79
CA LYS A 99 0.99 14.15 7.44
C LYS A 99 0.77 13.85 8.92
N ARG A 100 0.68 12.57 9.31
CA ARG A 100 0.45 12.16 10.71
C ARG A 100 1.72 11.92 11.51
N TRP A 101 2.73 11.30 10.90
CA TRP A 101 3.93 10.84 11.60
C TRP A 101 5.19 11.64 11.26
N GLY A 102 5.09 12.56 10.30
CA GLY A 102 6.22 13.33 9.80
C GLY A 102 7.00 12.60 8.71
N ALA A 103 7.83 13.35 7.97
CA ALA A 103 8.65 12.80 6.91
C ALA A 103 9.84 12.01 7.47
N SER A 104 10.06 10.79 6.96
CA SER A 104 11.31 10.06 7.17
C SER A 104 12.49 10.79 6.51
N ASP A 105 13.72 10.48 6.89
CA ASP A 105 14.90 11.12 6.29
C ASP A 105 15.03 10.84 4.79
N ASN A 106 14.56 9.68 4.34
CA ASN A 106 14.47 9.36 2.91
C ASN A 106 13.46 10.26 2.19
N VAL A 107 12.28 10.52 2.79
CA VAL A 107 11.29 11.44 2.23
C VAL A 107 11.80 12.88 2.24
N LYS A 108 12.44 13.33 3.33
CA LYS A 108 13.10 14.65 3.36
C LYS A 108 14.13 14.79 2.25
N ARG A 109 14.97 13.77 2.06
CA ARG A 109 15.97 13.73 0.98
C ARG A 109 15.30 13.78 -0.40
N LEU A 110 14.20 13.05 -0.59
CA LEU A 110 13.42 13.09 -1.84
C LEU A 110 12.89 14.51 -2.10
N VAL A 111 12.31 15.17 -1.09
CA VAL A 111 11.82 16.55 -1.18
C VAL A 111 12.95 17.52 -1.55
N GLU A 112 14.13 17.38 -0.94
CA GLU A 112 15.28 18.23 -1.27
C GLU A 112 15.78 18.03 -2.69
N VAL A 113 15.79 16.78 -3.20
CA VAL A 113 16.12 16.51 -4.60
C VAL A 113 15.04 17.05 -5.54
N ALA A 114 13.76 16.92 -5.19
CA ALA A 114 12.64 17.40 -6.00
C ALA A 114 12.60 18.93 -6.14
N LYS A 115 13.19 19.68 -5.19
CA LYS A 115 13.36 21.14 -5.28
C LYS A 115 14.42 21.57 -6.29
N GLN A 116 15.29 20.67 -6.73
CA GLN A 116 16.36 20.98 -7.69
C GLN A 116 15.84 20.88 -9.13
N ALA A 117 16.48 21.60 -10.05
CA ALA A 117 16.20 21.43 -11.46
C ALA A 117 16.51 19.98 -11.88
N PRO A 118 15.66 19.35 -12.71
CA PRO A 118 15.90 17.99 -13.15
C PRO A 118 17.22 17.92 -13.92
N PHE A 119 18.02 16.89 -13.65
CA PHE A 119 19.29 16.67 -14.32
C PHE A 119 19.13 16.54 -15.85
N VAL A 120 18.02 15.94 -16.28
CA VAL A 120 17.61 15.88 -17.68
C VAL A 120 16.52 16.93 -17.91
N SER A 121 16.82 17.96 -18.69
CA SER A 121 15.83 18.96 -19.07
C SER A 121 14.89 18.45 -20.16
N GLU A 122 13.69 19.02 -20.24
CA GLU A 122 12.72 18.72 -21.31
C GLU A 122 13.31 18.92 -22.71
N VAL A 123 14.16 19.94 -22.87
CA VAL A 123 14.87 20.23 -24.13
C VAL A 123 15.84 19.11 -24.53
N ASN A 124 16.46 18.42 -23.58
CA ASN A 124 17.31 17.27 -23.89
C ASN A 124 16.47 16.08 -24.37
N ILE A 125 15.31 15.86 -23.76
CA ILE A 125 14.38 14.80 -24.13
C ILE A 125 13.81 15.04 -25.53
N SER A 126 13.38 16.27 -25.84
CA SER A 126 12.84 16.63 -27.16
C SER A 126 13.89 16.45 -28.28
N LYS A 127 15.16 16.73 -28.00
CA LYS A 127 16.26 16.46 -28.95
C LYS A 127 16.51 14.96 -29.18
N CYS A 128 16.29 14.11 -28.18
CA CYS A 128 16.40 12.65 -28.33
C CYS A 128 15.20 12.03 -29.07
N CYS A 129 14.02 12.65 -28.96
CA CYS A 129 12.77 12.21 -29.58
C CYS A 129 12.80 12.21 -31.12
N GLY A 130 13.63 13.06 -31.75
CA GLY A 130 13.80 13.13 -33.21
C GLY A 130 12.58 13.64 -34.01
N THR A 131 11.36 13.51 -33.48
CA THR A 131 10.11 14.04 -34.06
C THR A 131 9.75 15.43 -33.51
N CYS A 132 10.23 15.74 -32.30
CA CYS A 132 9.93 16.97 -31.56
C CYS A 132 10.72 18.20 -32.04
N ILE A 133 11.55 18.05 -33.09
CA ILE A 133 12.37 19.13 -33.69
C ILE A 133 11.63 19.77 -34.89
N ILE A 134 10.45 19.25 -35.27
CA ILE A 134 9.70 19.71 -36.46
C ILE A 134 8.56 20.70 -36.12
N SER A 135 8.30 20.96 -34.84
CA SER A 135 7.28 21.94 -34.41
C SER A 135 7.88 23.27 -33.98
#